data_AF-A0A392QLU5-F1
#
_entry.id   AF-A0A392QLU5-F1
#
_cell.length_a   1.000
_cell.length_b   1.000
_cell.length_c   1.000
_cell.angle_alpha   90.00
_cell.angle_beta   90.00
_cell.angle_gamma   90.00
#
_symmetry.space_group_name_H-M   'P 1'
#
loop_
_entity.id
_entity.type
_entity.pdbx_description
1 polymer ?
#
loop_
_entity_poly.entity_id
_entity_poly.type
_entity_poly.pdbx_seq_one_letter_code
_entity_poly.pdbx_strand_id
1 'polypeptide(L)'
;MLIGVRMIVLAFFLSWRVRNPNYDAMWLWGISIVCELWFAFSWLLDVLPKLNPINRSADLVALHDKFDQPSPSNPSGRSDLPSLDVFVSTADPEKEPPLVTANTILSILGVDYPIEKVSCYISDDGGAILTFEAMAEAVKFA
;
A
#
# COMPACT_ATOMS: atom_id res chain seq x y z
N MET A 1 9.20 -20.10 15.09
CA MET A 1 10.31 -21.00 15.45
C MET A 1 11.56 -20.81 14.57
N LEU A 2 11.42 -20.87 13.23
CA LEU A 2 12.56 -20.72 12.30
C LEU A 2 13.33 -19.39 12.44
N ILE A 3 12.62 -18.28 12.63
CA ILE A 3 13.22 -16.95 12.83
C ILE A 3 14.12 -16.92 14.08
N GLY A 4 13.65 -17.52 15.18
CA GLY A 4 14.42 -17.61 16.42
C GLY A 4 15.71 -18.42 16.26
N VAL A 5 15.64 -19.56 15.56
CA VAL A 5 16.84 -20.36 15.22
C VAL A 5 17.82 -19.54 14.38
N ARG A 6 17.33 -18.81 13.38
CA ARG A 6 18.17 -17.93 12.55
C ARG A 6 18.83 -16.81 13.35
N MET A 7 18.13 -16.22 14.34
CA MET A 7 18.74 -15.23 15.25
C MET A 7 19.89 -15.83 16.07
N ILE A 8 19.69 -17.04 16.61
CA ILE A 8 20.72 -17.73 17.42
C ILE A 8 21.95 -18.06 16.57
N VAL A 9 21.75 -18.63 15.36
CA VAL A 9 22.85 -18.95 14.44
C VAL A 9 23.60 -17.68 14.03
N LEU A 10 22.89 -16.59 13.72
CA LEU A 10 23.49 -15.32 13.34
C LEU A 10 24.32 -14.71 14.49
N ALA A 11 23.81 -14.76 15.73
CA ALA A 11 24.53 -14.28 16.91
C ALA A 11 25.82 -15.08 17.16
N PHE A 12 25.78 -16.41 17.04
CA PHE A 12 26.98 -17.25 17.14
C PHE A 12 27.98 -16.99 16.01
N PHE A 13 27.49 -16.84 14.77
CA PHE A 13 28.31 -16.52 13.60
C PHE A 13 29.06 -15.20 13.78
N LEU A 14 28.35 -14.12 14.14
CA LEU A 14 28.96 -12.80 14.35
C LEU A 14 29.93 -12.81 15.53
N SER A 15 29.60 -13.51 16.62
CA SER A 15 30.48 -13.65 17.78
C SER A 15 31.78 -14.39 17.45
N TRP A 16 31.69 -15.46 16.65
CA TRP A 16 32.85 -16.17 16.14
C TRP A 16 33.67 -15.30 15.19
N ARG A 17 33.01 -14.58 14.27
CA ARG A 17 33.65 -13.72 13.27
C ARG A 17 34.49 -12.61 13.92
N VAL A 18 33.97 -11.99 14.98
CA VAL A 18 34.68 -10.94 15.74
C VAL A 18 35.86 -11.51 16.55
N ARG A 19 35.73 -12.73 17.08
CA ARG A 19 36.79 -13.38 17.89
C ARG A 19 37.92 -14.00 17.06
N ASN A 20 37.73 -14.21 15.75
CA ASN A 20 38.71 -14.81 14.86
C ASN A 20 39.18 -13.79 13.80
N PRO A 21 40.12 -12.89 14.17
CA PRO A 21 40.71 -11.95 13.24
C PRO A 21 41.60 -12.64 12.20
N ASN A 22 41.54 -12.15 10.96
CA ASN A 22 42.51 -12.54 9.92
C ASN A 22 43.67 -11.54 9.94
N TYR A 23 44.81 -11.98 10.50
CA TYR A 23 46.01 -11.16 10.65
C TYR A 23 46.72 -10.86 9.33
N ASP A 24 46.52 -11.68 8.29
CA ASP A 24 47.12 -11.47 6.97
C ASP A 24 46.43 -10.36 6.18
N ALA A 25 45.16 -10.05 6.51
CA ALA A 25 44.34 -9.07 5.80
C ALA A 25 43.38 -8.32 6.73
N MET A 26 43.91 -7.66 7.77
CA MET A 26 43.11 -6.94 8.78
C MET A 26 42.15 -5.89 8.22
N TRP A 27 42.54 -5.19 7.15
CA TRP A 27 41.68 -4.15 6.55
C TRP A 27 40.44 -4.74 5.88
N LEU A 28 40.62 -5.78 5.06
CA LEU A 28 39.51 -6.49 4.41
C LEU A 28 38.60 -7.17 5.44
N TRP A 29 39.21 -7.72 6.49
CA TRP A 29 38.48 -8.29 7.62
C TRP A 29 37.61 -7.26 8.34
N GLY A 30 38.14 -6.06 8.60
CA GLY A 30 37.41 -4.98 9.27
C GLY A 30 36.20 -4.50 8.47
N ILE A 31 36.37 -4.25 7.16
CA ILE A 31 35.26 -3.84 6.29
C ILE A 31 34.18 -4.93 6.22
N SER A 32 34.58 -6.20 6.05
CA SER A 32 33.66 -7.34 6.02
C SER A 32 32.83 -7.42 7.31
N ILE A 33 33.42 -7.24 8.49
CA ILE A 33 32.69 -7.28 9.77
C ILE A 33 31.70 -6.13 9.88
N VAL A 34 32.09 -4.91 9.50
CA VAL A 34 31.19 -3.75 9.55
C VAL A 34 29.98 -3.99 8.65
N CYS A 35 30.20 -4.50 7.44
CA CYS A 35 29.10 -4.86 6.52
C CYS A 35 28.20 -5.97 7.08
N GLU A 36 28.77 -7.04 7.63
CA GLU A 36 28.01 -8.16 8.21
C GLU A 36 27.17 -7.73 9.42
N LEU A 37 27.72 -6.89 10.31
CA LEU A 37 26.98 -6.32 11.44
C LEU A 37 25.83 -5.43 10.98
N TRP A 38 26.07 -4.59 9.98
CA TRP A 38 25.03 -3.71 9.41
C TRP A 38 23.89 -4.51 8.79
N PHE A 39 24.21 -5.54 8.01
CA PHE A 39 23.19 -6.43 7.43
C PHE A 39 22.43 -7.23 8.49
N ALA A 40 23.12 -7.72 9.51
CA ALA A 40 22.47 -8.41 10.63
C ALA A 40 21.50 -7.51 11.37
N PHE A 41 21.88 -6.25 11.61
CA PHE A 41 21.03 -5.25 12.25
C PHE A 41 19.83 -4.88 11.37
N SER A 42 20.07 -4.64 10.08
CA SER A 42 19.00 -4.35 9.11
C SER A 42 18.01 -5.51 8.98
N TRP A 43 18.51 -6.75 8.97
CA TRP A 43 17.66 -7.94 8.96
C TRP A 43 16.86 -8.09 10.27
N LEU A 44 17.46 -7.81 11.42
CA LEU A 44 16.75 -7.82 12.70
C LEU A 44 15.60 -6.82 12.70
N LEU A 45 15.85 -5.58 12.25
CA LEU A 45 14.83 -4.54 12.13
C LEU A 45 13.69 -4.94 11.17
N ASP A 46 13.99 -5.63 10.07
CA ASP A 46 12.97 -6.14 9.13
C ASP A 46 12.12 -7.29 9.72
N VAL A 47 12.69 -8.09 10.62
CA VAL A 47 11.97 -9.20 11.27
C VAL A 47 11.03 -8.72 12.38
N LEU A 48 11.40 -7.68 13.14
CA LEU A 48 10.63 -7.23 14.30
C LEU A 48 9.15 -6.91 13.97
N PRO A 49 8.80 -6.18 12.89
CA PRO A 49 7.41 -5.93 12.52
C PRO A 49 6.63 -7.20 12.14
N LYS A 50 7.32 -8.25 11.69
CA LYS A 50 6.71 -9.50 11.20
C LYS A 50 6.37 -10.49 12.32
N LEU A 51 6.77 -10.21 13.57
CA LEU A 51 6.53 -11.10 14.70
C LEU A 51 5.06 -11.14 15.15
N ASN A 52 4.29 -10.07 14.89
CA ASN A 52 2.88 -10.00 15.28
C ASN A 52 2.00 -9.60 14.09
N PRO A 53 1.74 -10.52 13.15
CA PRO A 53 0.85 -10.24 12.03
C PRO A 53 -0.59 -10.03 12.53
N ILE A 54 -1.21 -8.93 12.11
CA ILE A 54 -2.61 -8.63 12.42
C ILE A 54 -3.48 -9.02 11.22
N ASN A 55 -4.29 -10.06 11.39
CA ASN A 55 -5.33 -10.41 10.42
C ASN A 55 -6.57 -9.57 10.68
N ARG A 56 -7.12 -8.93 9.64
CA ARG A 56 -8.36 -8.15 9.70
C ARG A 56 -9.33 -8.68 8.65
N SER A 57 -10.60 -8.77 9.01
CA SER A 57 -11.71 -9.09 8.11
C SER A 57 -12.80 -8.03 8.27
N ALA A 58 -13.41 -7.61 7.17
CA ALA A 58 -14.57 -6.72 7.19
C ALA A 58 -15.86 -7.54 7.20
N ASP A 59 -16.80 -7.17 8.05
CA ASP A 59 -18.16 -7.73 8.05
C ASP A 59 -19.10 -6.73 7.38
N LEU A 60 -19.45 -7.02 6.12
CA LEU A 60 -20.30 -6.15 5.31
C LEU A 60 -21.76 -6.21 5.76
N VAL A 61 -22.21 -7.31 6.36
CA VAL A 61 -23.60 -7.46 6.84
C VAL A 61 -23.80 -6.54 8.03
N ALA A 62 -22.87 -6.58 8.99
CA ALA A 62 -22.90 -5.68 10.14
C ALA A 62 -22.79 -4.19 9.75
N LEU A 63 -22.05 -3.88 8.68
CA LEU A 63 -21.95 -2.53 8.14
C LEU A 63 -23.29 -2.06 7.56
N HIS A 64 -23.91 -2.88 6.71
CA HIS A 64 -25.18 -2.59 6.07
C HIS A 64 -26.31 -2.41 7.10
N ASP A 65 -26.42 -3.34 8.05
CA ASP A 65 -27.42 -3.29 9.12
C ASP A 65 -27.32 -2.02 9.98
N LYS A 66 -26.10 -1.50 10.15
CA LYS A 66 -25.86 -0.32 10.99
C LYS A 66 -26.08 1.00 10.25
N PHE A 67 -25.64 1.09 9.00
CA PHE A 67 -25.54 2.37 8.29
C PHE A 67 -26.58 2.55 7.19
N ASP A 68 -27.13 1.48 6.62
CA ASP A 68 -28.07 1.57 5.51
C ASP A 68 -29.52 1.25 5.92
N GLN A 69 -29.73 0.56 7.05
CA GLN A 69 -31.08 0.29 7.55
C GLN A 69 -31.64 1.44 8.42
N PRO A 70 -32.97 1.67 8.38
CA PRO A 70 -33.62 2.60 9.29
C PRO A 70 -33.41 2.16 10.75
N SER A 71 -32.69 2.98 11.51
CA SER A 71 -32.43 2.75 12.93
C SER A 71 -33.00 3.91 13.75
N PRO A 72 -33.20 3.77 15.07
CA PRO A 72 -33.65 4.88 15.91
C PRO A 72 -32.75 6.12 15.81
N SER A 73 -31.46 5.93 15.47
CA SER A 73 -30.47 6.98 15.21
C SER A 73 -30.53 7.57 13.79
N ASN A 74 -31.11 6.85 12.83
CA ASN A 74 -31.27 7.30 11.44
C ASN A 74 -32.70 7.06 10.93
N PRO A 75 -33.63 7.99 11.23
CA PRO A 75 -35.02 7.87 10.83
C PRO A 75 -35.25 8.12 9.33
N SER A 76 -34.23 8.63 8.62
CA SER A 76 -34.36 9.00 7.20
C SER A 76 -34.26 7.82 6.23
N GLY A 77 -33.73 6.67 6.70
CA GLY A 77 -33.49 5.49 5.87
C GLY A 77 -32.50 5.70 4.72
N ARG A 78 -31.81 6.85 4.69
CA ARG A 78 -30.68 7.09 3.78
C ARG A 78 -29.43 6.48 4.39
N SER A 79 -28.51 6.01 3.55
CA SER A 79 -27.22 5.53 4.04
C SER A 79 -26.56 6.61 4.91
N ASP A 80 -25.99 6.23 6.05
CA ASP A 80 -25.19 7.08 6.94
C ASP A 80 -23.68 6.95 6.68
N LEU A 81 -23.29 6.32 5.57
CA LEU A 81 -21.91 6.19 5.16
C LEU A 81 -21.22 7.56 4.95
N PRO A 82 -19.91 7.70 5.16
CA PRO A 82 -19.21 8.96 4.88
C PRO A 82 -19.15 9.27 3.38
N SER A 83 -18.99 10.54 3.01
CA SER A 83 -18.61 10.91 1.64
C SER A 83 -17.18 10.46 1.33
N LEU A 84 -16.94 10.02 0.10
CA LEU A 84 -15.69 9.48 -0.41
C LEU A 84 -15.27 10.27 -1.66
N ASP A 85 -14.10 10.88 -1.59
CA ASP A 85 -13.47 11.55 -2.72
C ASP A 85 -12.29 10.71 -3.21
N VAL A 86 -12.35 10.27 -4.47
CA VAL A 86 -11.31 9.46 -5.11
C VAL A 86 -10.52 10.34 -6.07
N PHE A 87 -9.20 10.37 -5.89
CA PHE A 87 -8.29 11.15 -6.72
C PHE A 87 -7.50 10.22 -7.64
N VAL A 88 -7.57 10.50 -8.94
CA VAL A 88 -6.80 9.83 -10.00
C VAL A 88 -5.80 10.82 -10.55
N SER A 89 -4.51 10.55 -10.37
CA SER A 89 -3.42 11.36 -10.94
C SER A 89 -2.85 10.68 -12.18
N THR A 90 -2.62 11.45 -13.24
CA THR A 90 -1.89 11.02 -14.43
C THR A 90 -0.92 12.09 -14.87
N ALA A 91 0.18 11.71 -15.53
CA ALA A 91 1.25 12.65 -15.87
C ALA A 91 1.65 12.65 -17.36
N ASP A 92 1.50 11.55 -18.08
CA ASP A 92 1.95 11.46 -19.47
C ASP A 92 1.13 10.42 -20.25
N PRO A 93 0.33 10.83 -21.26
CA PRO A 93 -0.52 9.91 -22.00
C PRO A 93 0.25 8.87 -22.82
N GLU A 94 1.54 9.06 -23.09
CA GLU A 94 2.37 8.04 -23.76
C GLU A 94 2.82 6.93 -22.80
N LYS A 95 3.12 7.28 -21.53
CA LYS A 95 3.52 6.30 -20.51
C LYS A 95 2.32 5.68 -19.80
N GLU A 96 1.25 6.46 -19.65
CA GLU A 96 0.00 6.11 -18.99
C GLU A 96 -1.14 6.27 -20.00
N PRO A 97 -1.44 5.23 -20.81
CA PRO A 97 -2.39 5.35 -21.90
C PRO A 97 -3.75 5.84 -21.39
N PRO A 98 -4.37 6.86 -22.04
CA PRO A 98 -5.63 7.44 -21.58
C PRO A 98 -6.78 6.42 -21.44
N LEU A 99 -6.75 5.33 -22.21
CA LEU A 99 -7.71 4.24 -22.08
C LEU A 99 -7.66 3.54 -20.71
N VAL A 100 -6.46 3.37 -20.13
CA VAL A 100 -6.29 2.77 -18.81
C VAL A 100 -6.81 3.70 -17.73
N THR A 101 -6.52 5.00 -17.87
CA THR A 101 -7.04 6.05 -16.99
C THR A 101 -8.56 6.12 -17.06
N ALA A 102 -9.14 6.06 -18.26
CA ALA A 102 -10.58 6.04 -18.48
C ALA A 102 -11.23 4.81 -17.83
N ASN A 103 -10.66 3.61 -18.03
CA ASN A 103 -11.17 2.38 -17.41
C ASN A 103 -11.11 2.45 -15.87
N THR A 104 -10.08 3.08 -15.31
CA THR A 104 -9.95 3.30 -13.87
C THR A 104 -11.08 4.20 -13.36
N ILE A 105 -11.35 5.31 -14.06
CA ILE A 105 -12.45 6.23 -13.70
C ILE A 105 -13.80 5.54 -13.82
N LEU A 106 -14.05 4.82 -14.91
CA LEU A 106 -15.29 4.06 -15.08
C LEU A 106 -15.48 3.02 -13.98
N SER A 107 -14.39 2.34 -13.56
CA SER A 107 -14.44 1.42 -12.43
C SER A 107 -14.72 2.10 -11.09
N ILE A 108 -14.26 3.34 -10.89
CA ILE A 108 -14.56 4.14 -9.69
C ILE A 108 -16.01 4.61 -9.70
N LEU A 109 -16.53 5.04 -10.86
CA LEU A 109 -17.91 5.50 -10.99
C LEU A 109 -18.92 4.33 -10.89
N GLY A 110 -18.49 3.10 -11.18
CA GLY A 110 -19.30 1.89 -11.08
C GLY A 110 -19.29 1.19 -9.73
N VAL A 111 -18.75 1.80 -8.66
CA VAL A 111 -18.72 1.19 -7.32
C VAL A 111 -20.13 1.12 -6.70
N ASP A 112 -20.39 0.06 -5.93
CA ASP A 112 -21.63 -0.09 -5.17
C ASP A 112 -21.59 0.77 -3.89
N TYR A 113 -21.82 2.07 -4.06
CA TYR A 113 -21.86 3.07 -2.99
C TYR A 113 -22.92 4.13 -3.31
N PRO A 114 -23.50 4.83 -2.31
CA PRO A 114 -24.47 5.89 -2.57
C PRO A 114 -23.92 6.96 -3.54
N ILE A 115 -24.63 7.20 -4.65
CA ILE A 115 -24.19 8.09 -5.74
C ILE A 115 -23.93 9.53 -5.29
N GLU A 116 -24.68 9.99 -4.29
CA GLU A 116 -24.54 11.31 -3.67
C GLU A 116 -23.29 11.47 -2.80
N LYS A 117 -22.53 10.39 -2.60
CA LYS A 117 -21.39 10.34 -1.68
C LYS A 117 -20.07 9.98 -2.33
N VAL A 118 -20.06 9.52 -3.58
CA VAL A 118 -18.82 9.26 -4.32
C VAL A 118 -18.54 10.40 -5.27
N SER A 119 -17.37 11.02 -5.12
CA SER A 119 -16.84 11.99 -6.08
C SER A 119 -15.54 11.46 -6.66
N CYS A 120 -15.36 11.55 -7.97
CA CYS A 120 -14.10 11.21 -8.64
C CYS A 120 -13.45 12.48 -9.21
N TYR A 121 -12.18 12.68 -8.89
CA TYR A 121 -11.37 13.82 -9.35
C TYR A 121 -10.19 13.30 -10.17
N ILE A 122 -9.92 13.94 -11.30
CA ILE A 122 -8.75 13.67 -12.12
C ILE A 122 -7.79 14.86 -12.07
N SER A 123 -6.51 14.58 -11.79
CA SER A 123 -5.40 15.53 -11.88
C SER A 123 -4.48 15.08 -13.01
N ASP A 124 -4.32 15.91 -14.03
CA ASP A 124 -3.38 15.68 -15.12
C ASP A 124 -2.18 16.62 -14.99
N ASP A 125 -1.06 16.09 -14.50
CA ASP A 125 0.19 16.83 -14.34
C ASP A 125 0.88 17.08 -15.69
N GLY A 126 0.55 16.28 -16.72
CA GLY A 126 1.05 16.42 -18.08
C GLY A 126 0.35 17.53 -18.87
N GLY A 127 -0.84 17.95 -18.42
CA GLY A 127 -1.66 18.96 -19.09
C GLY A 127 -1.94 18.63 -20.56
N ALA A 128 -2.02 17.34 -20.90
CA ALA A 128 -2.11 16.90 -22.28
C ALA A 128 -3.56 16.97 -22.76
N ILE A 129 -3.78 17.66 -23.89
CA ILE A 129 -5.13 17.77 -24.47
C ILE A 129 -5.74 16.40 -24.81
N LEU A 130 -4.89 15.44 -25.16
CA LEU A 130 -5.31 14.06 -25.43
C LEU A 130 -5.94 13.40 -24.19
N THR A 131 -5.38 13.62 -23.00
CA THR A 131 -5.96 13.14 -21.75
C THR A 131 -7.32 13.77 -21.54
N PHE A 132 -7.43 15.09 -21.71
CA PHE A 132 -8.70 15.81 -21.57
C PHE A 132 -9.80 15.28 -22.51
N GLU A 133 -9.50 15.11 -23.79
CA GLU A 133 -10.47 14.58 -24.77
C GLU A 133 -10.86 13.13 -24.47
N ALA A 134 -9.89 12.28 -24.14
CA ALA A 134 -10.16 10.89 -23.78
C ALA A 134 -11.04 10.79 -22.53
N MET A 135 -10.83 11.65 -21.52
CA MET A 135 -11.68 11.68 -20.33
C MET A 135 -13.07 12.22 -20.64
N ALA A 136 -13.20 13.21 -21.52
CA ALA A 136 -14.49 13.71 -21.96
C ALA A 136 -15.33 12.61 -22.64
N GLU A 137 -14.70 11.78 -23.47
CA GLU A 137 -15.38 10.62 -24.07
C GLU A 137 -15.69 9.53 -23.05
N ALA A 138 -14.81 9.27 -22.08
CA ALA A 138 -15.07 8.33 -20.98
C ALA A 138 -16.29 8.74 -20.14
N VAL A 139 -16.44 10.03 -19.82
CA VAL A 139 -17.60 10.56 -19.08
C VAL A 139 -18.88 10.45 -19.88
N LYS A 140 -18.84 10.60 -21.22
CA LYS A 140 -20.03 10.38 -22.07
C LYS A 140 -20.44 8.91 -22.15
N PHE A 141 -19.48 8.00 -21.99
CA PHE A 141 -19.73 6.57 -22.03
C PHE A 141 -20.33 6.03 -20.71
N ALA A 142 -19.93 6.61 -19.58
CA ALA A 142 -20.48 6.31 -18.26
C ALA A 142 -21.99 6.59 -18.17
#